data_AF-A0AAD6X9E2-F1
#
_entry.id   AF-A0AAD6X9E2-F1
#
_cell.length_a   1.000
_cell.length_b   1.000
_cell.length_c   1.000
_cell.angle_alpha   90.00
_cell.angle_beta   90.00
_cell.angle_gamma   90.00
#
_symmetry.space_group_name_H-M   'P 1'
#
loop_
_entity.id
_entity.type
_entity.pdbx_description
1 polymer ?
#
loop_
_entity_poly.entity_id
_entity_poly.type
_entity_poly.pdbx_seq_one_letter_code
_entity_poly.pdbx_strand_id
1 'polypeptide(L)'
;MAHIPVPLPGAFAVMSIDAMASLEYLDDPQALLACEKLEQKKYVVYVKDGNFLDRAKPYHECTVEFLLEGLPHAAPDHGVEASMSIPVLPTTAHPLGREPLRPTSGALPWNNCYLSPFLVAEVLGATVFGEDPPLYELAPREQGRHDRLMKIDKARRRALQEAMKMRQTYASNISSVHSLPNNHFNAASTSHSPPPPDLDEGEDSASEYSVEDWEDSNGAANTLDDHDLSYLFPAQRPRGDLTVVRFTHDLSMVDALNSPSEFFAEVEALDRIADASRARRRADTERSNAQEYDDEKPTNLLIGSSETPRKEPRVERLIRAVRRRGINALRRILCLLGPGINE
;
A
#
# COMPACT_ATOMS: atom_id res chain seq x y z
N MET A 1 -28.00 0.19 -23.54
CA MET A 1 -27.14 -0.78 -22.85
C MET A 1 -26.88 -0.26 -21.44
N ALA A 2 -26.77 -1.14 -20.44
CA ALA A 2 -26.43 -0.70 -19.09
C ALA A 2 -24.93 -0.38 -19.04
N HIS A 3 -24.56 0.83 -18.62
CA HIS A 3 -23.15 1.16 -18.41
C HIS A 3 -22.65 0.49 -17.12
N ILE A 4 -21.61 -0.32 -17.23
CA ILE A 4 -21.01 -1.09 -16.13
C ILE A 4 -19.80 -0.29 -15.59
N PRO A 5 -19.53 -0.31 -14.28
CA PRO A 5 -18.30 0.27 -13.74
C PRO A 5 -17.06 -0.47 -14.27
N VAL A 6 -16.02 0.30 -14.59
CA VAL A 6 -14.72 -0.21 -15.00
C VAL A 6 -13.69 0.23 -13.96
N PRO A 7 -13.03 -0.69 -13.24
CA PRO A 7 -13.16 -2.14 -13.34
C PRO A 7 -14.39 -2.70 -12.59
N LEU A 8 -14.76 -3.93 -12.93
CA LEU A 8 -15.71 -4.73 -12.16
C LEU A 8 -14.95 -5.62 -11.14
N PRO A 9 -15.29 -5.58 -9.84
CA PRO A 9 -14.76 -6.53 -8.87
C PRO A 9 -15.07 -7.98 -9.26
N GLY A 10 -14.11 -8.87 -9.10
CA GLY A 10 -14.18 -10.27 -9.55
C GLY A 10 -13.72 -10.51 -10.99
N ALA A 11 -13.33 -9.46 -11.73
CA ALA A 11 -12.88 -9.56 -13.11
C ALA A 11 -11.36 -9.38 -13.26
N PHE A 12 -10.83 -9.96 -14.34
CA PHE A 12 -9.49 -9.63 -14.83
C PHE A 12 -9.56 -8.35 -15.66
N ALA A 13 -8.59 -7.47 -15.47
CA ALA A 13 -8.50 -6.19 -16.17
C ALA A 13 -7.04 -5.86 -16.50
N VAL A 14 -6.85 -5.04 -17.54
CA VAL A 14 -5.60 -4.34 -17.79
C VAL A 14 -5.61 -3.06 -16.96
N MET A 15 -4.52 -2.83 -16.24
CA MET A 15 -4.26 -1.68 -15.40
C MET A 15 -3.03 -0.93 -15.91
N SER A 16 -3.07 0.40 -15.88
CA SER A 16 -1.91 1.27 -16.16
C SER A 16 -1.93 2.48 -15.23
N ILE A 17 -0.76 2.98 -14.86
CA ILE A 17 -0.63 4.14 -13.97
C ILE A 17 -1.01 5.42 -14.73
N ASP A 18 -1.88 6.23 -14.13
CA ASP A 18 -2.11 7.60 -14.57
C ASP A 18 -1.18 8.53 -13.79
N ALA A 19 0.03 8.71 -14.30
CA ALA A 19 1.08 9.49 -13.65
C ALA A 19 0.64 10.96 -13.42
N MET A 20 -0.14 11.51 -14.34
CA MET A 20 -0.61 12.89 -14.27
C MET A 20 -1.67 13.05 -13.20
N ALA A 21 -2.72 12.21 -13.23
CA ALA A 21 -3.76 12.23 -12.20
C ALA A 21 -3.21 11.92 -10.80
N SER A 22 -2.20 11.04 -10.72
CA SER A 22 -1.55 10.69 -9.46
C SER A 22 -0.87 11.87 -8.79
N LEU A 23 -0.32 12.83 -9.56
CA LEU A 23 0.43 13.97 -9.03
C LEU A 23 -0.25 15.32 -9.25
N GLU A 24 -1.48 15.35 -9.78
CA GLU A 24 -2.21 16.59 -10.08
C GLU A 24 -2.38 17.48 -8.84
N TYR A 25 -2.61 16.86 -7.68
CA TYR A 25 -2.78 17.55 -6.39
C TYR A 25 -1.53 18.35 -5.96
N LEU A 26 -0.37 18.05 -6.54
CA LEU A 26 0.87 18.76 -6.27
C LEU A 26 0.95 20.11 -6.97
N ASP A 27 0.05 20.49 -7.88
CA ASP A 27 0.01 21.80 -8.56
C ASP A 27 1.42 22.37 -8.82
N ASP A 28 2.25 21.55 -9.48
CA ASP A 28 3.66 21.82 -9.78
C ASP A 28 3.93 21.45 -11.25
N PRO A 29 4.06 22.45 -12.14
CA PRO A 29 4.30 22.21 -13.56
C PRO A 29 5.55 21.38 -13.85
N GLN A 30 6.60 21.46 -13.00
CA GLN A 30 7.81 20.66 -13.19
C GLN A 30 7.57 19.19 -12.86
N ALA A 31 6.72 18.90 -11.86
CA ALA A 31 6.33 17.53 -11.53
C ALA A 31 5.50 16.93 -12.66
N LEU A 32 4.54 17.68 -13.20
CA LEU A 32 3.71 17.25 -14.33
C LEU A 32 4.53 16.98 -15.60
N LEU A 33 5.51 17.84 -15.92
CA LEU A 33 6.44 17.61 -17.03
C LEU A 33 7.35 16.40 -16.82
N ALA A 34 7.62 16.01 -15.57
CA ALA A 34 8.35 14.79 -15.26
C ALA A 34 7.45 13.56 -15.43
N CYS A 35 6.18 13.63 -15.03
CA CYS A 35 5.19 12.58 -15.24
C CYS A 35 4.99 12.24 -16.73
N GLU A 36 4.97 13.26 -17.61
CA GLU A 36 4.82 13.06 -19.06
C GLU A 36 5.95 12.22 -19.67
N LYS A 37 7.12 12.18 -19.03
CA LYS A 37 8.29 11.42 -19.49
C LYS A 37 8.34 10.00 -18.95
N LEU A 38 7.45 9.63 -18.03
CA LEU A 38 7.38 8.27 -17.51
C LEU A 38 6.78 7.35 -18.58
N GLU A 39 7.43 6.21 -18.79
CA GLU A 39 6.89 5.16 -19.63
C GLU A 39 5.75 4.47 -18.88
N GLN A 40 4.53 4.51 -19.44
CA GLN A 40 3.37 3.86 -18.85
C GLN A 40 3.29 2.42 -19.35
N LYS A 41 3.45 1.46 -18.44
CA LYS A 41 3.28 0.05 -18.76
C LYS A 41 1.88 -0.42 -18.43
N LYS A 42 1.53 -1.57 -19.01
CA LYS A 42 0.23 -2.22 -18.83
C LYS A 42 0.42 -3.51 -18.06
N TYR A 43 -0.38 -3.69 -17.02
CA TYR A 43 -0.35 -4.85 -16.15
C TYR A 43 -1.67 -5.57 -16.22
N VAL A 44 -1.67 -6.90 -16.17
CA VAL A 44 -2.91 -7.66 -16.04
C VAL A 44 -3.11 -7.98 -14.57
N VAL A 45 -4.28 -7.65 -14.06
CA VAL A 45 -4.62 -7.81 -12.65
C VAL A 45 -5.98 -8.47 -12.49
N TYR A 46 -6.16 -9.16 -11.37
CA TYR A 46 -7.46 -9.55 -10.85
C TYR A 46 -7.94 -8.49 -9.87
N VAL A 47 -9.15 -7.97 -10.08
CA VAL A 47 -9.73 -6.90 -9.26
C VAL A 47 -10.48 -7.58 -8.11
N LYS A 48 -9.88 -7.57 -6.93
CA LYS A 48 -10.40 -8.33 -5.78
C LYS A 48 -11.59 -7.64 -5.13
N ASP A 49 -11.42 -6.36 -4.82
CA ASP A 49 -12.42 -5.54 -4.15
C ASP A 49 -12.37 -4.10 -4.68
N GLY A 50 -13.44 -3.36 -4.39
CA GLY A 50 -13.59 -1.97 -4.81
C GLY A 50 -15.07 -1.60 -4.87
N ASN A 51 -15.42 -0.41 -4.38
CA ASN A 51 -16.79 0.08 -4.40
C ASN A 51 -16.98 1.15 -5.48
N PHE A 52 -17.05 0.71 -6.74
CA PHE A 52 -17.23 1.57 -7.91
C PHE A 52 -18.69 1.98 -8.17
N LEU A 53 -19.62 1.69 -7.25
CA LEU A 53 -21.04 2.00 -7.42
C LEU A 53 -21.37 3.47 -7.09
N ASP A 54 -20.55 4.12 -6.27
CA ASP A 54 -20.75 5.51 -5.87
C ASP A 54 -20.26 6.49 -6.94
N ARG A 55 -21.15 6.81 -7.88
CA ARG A 55 -20.91 7.74 -9.00
C ARG A 55 -20.49 9.15 -8.61
N ALA A 56 -20.71 9.56 -7.36
CA ALA A 56 -20.36 10.91 -6.92
C ALA A 56 -18.86 11.06 -6.65
N LYS A 57 -18.16 9.95 -6.39
CA LYS A 57 -16.72 9.97 -6.17
C LYS A 57 -16.00 9.86 -7.51
N PRO A 58 -14.97 10.69 -7.77
CA PRO A 58 -14.18 10.60 -9.01
C PRO A 58 -13.19 9.42 -9.00
N TYR A 59 -12.82 8.93 -7.81
CA TYR A 59 -11.88 7.84 -7.62
C TYR A 59 -12.37 6.89 -6.53
N HIS A 60 -12.03 5.61 -6.67
CA HIS A 60 -12.32 4.56 -5.71
C HIS A 60 -11.05 3.79 -5.38
N GLU A 61 -10.84 3.58 -4.08
CA GLU A 61 -9.84 2.64 -3.59
C GLU A 61 -10.27 1.21 -3.97
N CYS A 62 -9.31 0.45 -4.49
CA CYS A 62 -9.50 -0.94 -4.87
C CYS A 62 -8.21 -1.73 -4.65
N THR A 63 -8.37 -2.99 -4.30
CA THR A 63 -7.27 -3.94 -4.17
C THR A 63 -7.18 -4.77 -5.44
N VAL A 64 -6.01 -4.79 -6.04
CA VAL A 64 -5.71 -5.56 -7.23
C VAL A 64 -4.62 -6.57 -6.97
N GLU A 65 -4.72 -7.73 -7.58
CA GLU A 65 -3.75 -8.82 -7.47
C GLU A 65 -3.14 -9.06 -8.85
N PHE A 66 -1.81 -9.03 -8.95
CA PHE A 66 -1.14 -9.14 -10.25
C PHE A 66 -1.23 -10.57 -10.79
N LEU A 67 -1.56 -10.69 -12.08
CA LEU A 67 -1.45 -11.94 -12.81
C LEU A 67 -0.01 -12.14 -13.27
N LEU A 68 0.54 -13.31 -12.98
CA LEU A 68 1.94 -13.63 -13.22
C LEU A 68 2.07 -14.67 -14.31
N GLU A 69 3.13 -14.54 -15.11
CA GLU A 69 3.62 -15.63 -15.94
C GLU A 69 4.64 -16.46 -15.14
N GLY A 70 4.31 -17.72 -14.89
CA GLY A 70 5.11 -18.62 -14.08
C GLY A 70 4.84 -18.52 -12.57
N LEU A 71 5.47 -19.42 -11.83
CA LEU A 71 5.38 -19.40 -10.36
C LEU A 71 6.06 -18.15 -9.81
N PRO A 72 5.50 -17.50 -8.77
CA PRO A 72 6.15 -16.36 -8.15
C PRO A 72 7.50 -16.76 -7.53
N HIS A 73 8.42 -15.79 -7.44
CA HIS A 73 9.66 -15.97 -6.72
C HIS A 73 9.39 -16.34 -5.26
N ALA A 74 10.13 -17.35 -4.77
CA ALA A 74 10.14 -17.68 -3.36
C ALA A 74 11.00 -16.66 -2.61
N ALA A 75 10.56 -16.28 -1.42
CA ALA A 75 11.34 -15.48 -0.47
C ALA A 75 11.33 -16.23 0.88
N PRO A 76 12.16 -17.27 1.02
CA PRO A 76 12.17 -18.13 2.22
C PRO A 76 12.41 -17.32 3.49
N ASP A 77 13.27 -16.31 3.46
CA ASP A 77 13.57 -15.47 4.63
C ASP A 77 12.36 -14.66 5.12
N HIS A 78 11.34 -14.50 4.27
CA HIS A 78 10.09 -13.84 4.59
C HIS A 78 8.90 -14.81 4.74
N GLY A 79 9.16 -16.13 4.74
CA GLY A 79 8.14 -17.16 4.80
C GLY A 79 7.28 -17.27 3.54
N VAL A 80 7.77 -16.80 2.38
CA VAL A 80 7.06 -16.91 1.10
C VAL A 80 7.64 -18.05 0.27
N GLU A 81 6.80 -18.99 -0.12
CA GLU A 81 7.16 -20.10 -1.01
C GLU A 81 6.48 -19.93 -2.36
N ALA A 82 7.13 -20.36 -3.44
CA ALA A 82 6.56 -20.32 -4.80
C ALA A 82 5.22 -21.08 -4.91
N SER A 83 5.02 -22.10 -4.08
CA SER A 83 3.78 -22.87 -4.00
C SER A 83 2.60 -22.13 -3.35
N MET A 84 2.83 -20.94 -2.78
CA MET A 84 1.79 -20.05 -2.27
C MET A 84 1.21 -19.20 -3.41
N SER A 85 0.73 -19.88 -4.43
CA SER A 85 0.15 -19.29 -5.64
C SER A 85 -1.07 -20.08 -6.08
N ILE A 86 -1.90 -19.44 -6.90
CA ILE A 86 -3.15 -20.02 -7.37
C ILE A 86 -3.09 -20.09 -8.89
N PRO A 87 -3.09 -21.30 -9.49
CA PRO A 87 -3.11 -21.42 -10.95
C PRO A 87 -4.45 -20.90 -11.49
N VAL A 88 -4.41 -20.25 -12.65
CA VAL A 88 -5.59 -19.83 -13.41
C VAL A 88 -5.54 -20.48 -14.79
N LEU A 89 -6.68 -20.94 -15.32
CA LEU A 89 -6.72 -21.56 -16.65
C LEU A 89 -6.10 -20.65 -17.70
N PRO A 90 -5.25 -21.19 -18.61
CA PRO A 90 -5.10 -22.61 -18.97
C PRO A 90 -4.14 -23.43 -18.10
N THR A 91 -3.47 -22.81 -17.13
CA THR A 91 -2.46 -23.48 -16.29
C THR A 91 -3.07 -24.59 -15.47
N THR A 92 -2.50 -25.80 -15.52
CA THR A 92 -2.94 -26.95 -14.70
C THR A 92 -1.85 -27.48 -13.79
N ALA A 93 -0.59 -27.10 -14.04
CA ALA A 93 0.54 -27.47 -13.21
C ALA A 93 0.60 -26.56 -11.97
N HIS A 94 0.67 -27.15 -10.78
CA HIS A 94 0.95 -26.43 -9.55
C HIS A 94 1.66 -27.39 -8.58
N PRO A 95 2.71 -26.95 -7.84
CA PRO A 95 3.49 -27.83 -6.96
C PRO A 95 2.67 -28.60 -5.93
N LEU A 96 1.57 -28.02 -5.46
CA LEU A 96 0.64 -28.65 -4.50
C LEU A 96 -0.58 -29.32 -5.17
N GLY A 97 -0.57 -29.50 -6.49
CA GLY A 97 -1.68 -30.12 -7.23
C GLY A 97 -2.99 -29.34 -7.15
N ARG A 98 -2.94 -28.01 -7.04
CA ARG A 98 -4.14 -27.16 -6.96
C ARG A 98 -4.87 -27.14 -8.29
N GLU A 99 -6.18 -27.31 -8.24
CA GLU A 99 -7.03 -27.12 -9.41
C GLU A 99 -7.07 -25.63 -9.80
N PRO A 100 -6.93 -25.30 -11.09
CA PRO A 100 -6.93 -23.91 -11.53
C PRO A 100 -8.27 -23.22 -11.44
N LEU A 101 -8.23 -21.92 -11.14
CA LEU A 101 -9.36 -21.00 -11.26
C LEU A 101 -9.88 -20.95 -12.70
N ARG A 102 -11.20 -20.87 -12.85
CA ARG A 102 -11.90 -20.96 -14.13
C ARG A 102 -12.64 -19.65 -14.43
N PRO A 103 -12.09 -18.78 -15.28
CA PRO A 103 -12.80 -17.61 -15.76
C PRO A 103 -14.05 -17.99 -16.59
N THR A 104 -15.05 -17.11 -16.59
CA THR A 104 -16.37 -17.30 -17.23
C THR A 104 -16.30 -17.54 -18.74
N SER A 105 -15.43 -16.81 -19.45
CA SER A 105 -15.21 -16.99 -20.90
C SER A 105 -14.18 -18.05 -21.28
N GLY A 106 -13.75 -18.87 -20.33
CA GLY A 106 -12.78 -19.95 -20.55
C GLY A 106 -11.37 -19.61 -20.07
N ALA A 107 -10.35 -20.18 -20.72
CA ALA A 107 -8.95 -19.95 -20.36
C ALA A 107 -8.49 -18.54 -20.71
N LEU A 108 -7.60 -17.99 -19.87
CA LEU A 108 -6.92 -16.73 -20.18
C LEU A 108 -6.04 -16.88 -21.45
N PRO A 109 -5.73 -15.76 -22.13
CA PRO A 109 -4.91 -15.79 -23.35
C PRO A 109 -3.48 -16.28 -23.15
N TRP A 110 -2.92 -16.11 -21.95
CA TRP A 110 -1.54 -16.49 -21.62
C TRP A 110 -1.46 -17.87 -20.96
N ASN A 111 -0.33 -18.55 -21.14
CA ASN A 111 -0.03 -19.80 -20.46
C ASN A 111 0.68 -19.52 -19.12
N ASN A 112 0.71 -20.51 -18.23
CA ASN A 112 1.41 -20.43 -16.95
C ASN A 112 0.96 -19.24 -16.07
N CYS A 113 -0.31 -18.86 -16.13
CA CYS A 113 -0.94 -17.84 -15.29
C CYS A 113 -1.09 -18.27 -13.83
N TYR A 114 -0.61 -17.43 -12.90
CA TYR A 114 -0.82 -17.59 -11.46
C TYR A 114 -1.20 -16.26 -10.79
N LEU A 115 -1.98 -16.35 -9.71
CA LEU A 115 -2.19 -15.27 -8.74
C LEU A 115 -1.42 -15.58 -7.45
N SER A 116 -1.04 -14.54 -6.69
CA SER A 116 -0.40 -14.69 -5.39
C SER A 116 -0.98 -13.70 -4.37
N PRO A 117 -1.24 -14.12 -3.12
CA PRO A 117 -1.76 -13.22 -2.06
C PRO A 117 -0.77 -12.15 -1.61
N PHE A 118 0.47 -12.21 -2.11
CA PHE A 118 1.57 -11.32 -1.73
C PHE A 118 1.95 -10.34 -2.84
N LEU A 119 1.33 -10.48 -4.02
CA LEU A 119 1.56 -9.60 -5.16
C LEU A 119 0.30 -8.79 -5.41
N VAL A 120 0.11 -7.82 -4.52
CA VAL A 120 -1.12 -7.05 -4.36
C VAL A 120 -0.77 -5.57 -4.31
N ALA A 121 -1.60 -4.73 -4.91
CA ALA A 121 -1.51 -3.28 -4.76
C ALA A 121 -2.87 -2.69 -4.35
N GLU A 122 -2.83 -1.68 -3.50
CA GLU A 122 -3.95 -0.79 -3.23
C GLU A 122 -3.80 0.43 -4.14
N VAL A 123 -4.81 0.71 -4.96
CA VAL A 123 -4.75 1.75 -5.99
C VAL A 123 -6.06 2.53 -6.07
N LEU A 124 -6.00 3.74 -6.63
CA LEU A 124 -7.17 4.56 -6.93
C LEU A 124 -7.59 4.37 -8.38
N GLY A 125 -8.70 3.67 -8.60
CA GLY A 125 -9.33 3.56 -9.91
C GLY A 125 -10.25 4.75 -10.19
N ALA A 126 -10.11 5.37 -11.36
CA ALA A 126 -11.04 6.41 -11.82
C ALA A 126 -12.46 5.85 -12.00
N THR A 127 -13.46 6.64 -11.65
CA THR A 127 -14.88 6.27 -11.79
C THR A 127 -15.31 6.34 -13.24
N VAL A 128 -15.15 5.23 -13.96
CA VAL A 128 -15.51 5.12 -15.37
C VAL A 128 -16.67 4.15 -15.54
N PHE A 129 -17.68 4.58 -16.29
CA PHE A 129 -18.81 3.75 -16.69
C PHE A 129 -18.81 3.64 -18.21
N GLY A 130 -18.55 2.44 -18.72
CA GLY A 130 -18.26 2.24 -20.13
C GLY A 130 -19.02 1.06 -20.76
N GLU A 131 -18.87 0.94 -22.07
CA GLU A 131 -19.19 -0.26 -22.83
C GLU A 131 -17.95 -1.16 -22.90
N ASP A 132 -17.40 -1.50 -21.74
CA ASP A 132 -16.22 -2.35 -21.58
C ASP A 132 -16.61 -3.53 -20.66
N PRO A 133 -17.32 -4.53 -21.19
CA PRO A 133 -17.80 -5.64 -20.38
C PRO A 133 -16.64 -6.57 -20.00
N PRO A 134 -16.58 -7.06 -18.75
CA PRO A 134 -15.56 -8.02 -18.34
C PRO A 134 -15.72 -9.32 -19.11
N LEU A 135 -14.77 -9.62 -20.00
CA LEU A 135 -14.78 -10.88 -20.73
C LEU A 135 -14.34 -12.04 -19.82
N TYR A 136 -13.37 -11.81 -18.94
CA TYR A 136 -12.82 -12.84 -18.05
C TYR A 136 -13.14 -12.47 -16.61
N GLU A 137 -14.18 -13.10 -16.05
CA GLU A 137 -14.58 -12.92 -14.65
C GLU A 137 -14.50 -14.26 -13.92
N LEU A 138 -14.22 -14.25 -12.62
CA LEU A 138 -14.48 -15.41 -11.78
C LEU A 138 -15.95 -15.39 -11.36
N ALA A 139 -16.70 -16.45 -11.66
CA ALA A 139 -18.05 -16.60 -11.14
C ALA A 139 -18.03 -16.63 -9.59
N PRO A 140 -19.13 -16.30 -8.88
CA PRO A 140 -19.12 -16.20 -7.41
C PRO A 140 -18.56 -17.42 -6.66
N ARG A 141 -18.77 -18.62 -7.20
CA ARG A 141 -18.18 -19.86 -6.65
C ARG A 141 -16.66 -19.89 -6.79
N GLU A 142 -16.13 -19.43 -7.91
CA GLU A 142 -14.70 -19.33 -8.18
C GLU A 142 -14.04 -18.22 -7.35
N GLN A 143 -14.72 -17.09 -7.15
CA GLN A 143 -14.29 -16.04 -6.21
C GLN A 143 -14.19 -16.58 -4.77
N GLY A 144 -15.19 -17.33 -4.31
CA GLY A 144 -15.13 -17.97 -2.99
C GLY A 144 -13.98 -18.98 -2.86
N ARG A 145 -13.67 -19.71 -3.94
CA ARG A 145 -12.51 -20.62 -3.97
C ARG A 145 -11.19 -19.86 -3.95
N HIS A 146 -11.10 -18.79 -4.73
CA HIS A 146 -9.98 -17.85 -4.74
C HIS A 146 -9.69 -17.33 -3.32
N ASP A 147 -10.69 -16.76 -2.65
CA ASP A 147 -10.53 -16.18 -1.31
C ASP A 147 -10.08 -17.21 -0.28
N ARG A 148 -10.61 -18.44 -0.37
CA ARG A 148 -10.21 -19.54 0.50
C ARG A 148 -8.73 -19.88 0.30
N LEU A 149 -8.27 -20.00 -0.94
CA LEU A 149 -6.88 -20.31 -1.25
C LEU A 149 -5.95 -19.18 -0.79
N MET A 150 -6.34 -17.92 -1.00
CA MET A 150 -5.59 -16.76 -0.50
C MET A 150 -5.45 -16.77 1.02
N LYS A 151 -6.52 -17.13 1.75
CA LYS A 151 -6.47 -17.29 3.22
C LYS A 151 -5.54 -18.41 3.66
N ILE A 152 -5.58 -19.56 2.98
CA ILE A 152 -4.70 -20.70 3.26
C ILE A 152 -3.23 -20.30 3.10
N ASP A 153 -2.89 -19.60 2.02
CA ASP A 153 -1.51 -19.18 1.75
C ASP A 153 -1.02 -18.11 2.73
N LYS A 154 -1.86 -17.12 3.06
CA LYS A 154 -1.54 -16.14 4.11
C LYS A 154 -1.30 -16.80 5.47
N ALA A 155 -2.12 -17.79 5.84
CA ALA A 155 -1.94 -18.56 7.08
C ALA A 155 -0.64 -19.38 7.06
N ARG A 156 -0.34 -20.02 5.92
CA ARG A 156 0.91 -20.78 5.75
C ARG A 156 2.15 -19.90 5.91
N ARG A 157 2.14 -18.70 5.31
CA ARG A 157 3.23 -17.73 5.49
C ARG A 157 3.41 -17.32 6.95
N ARG A 158 2.31 -17.01 7.66
CA ARG A 158 2.36 -16.66 9.10
C ARG A 158 3.00 -17.78 9.91
N ALA A 159 2.59 -19.03 9.68
CA ALA A 159 3.16 -20.18 10.37
C ALA A 159 4.68 -20.34 10.08
N LEU A 160 5.12 -20.12 8.84
CA LEU A 160 6.55 -20.13 8.50
C LEU A 160 7.32 -19.01 9.21
N GLN A 161 6.79 -17.80 9.23
CA GLN A 161 7.40 -16.66 9.92
C GLN A 161 7.48 -16.89 11.44
N GLU A 162 6.44 -17.44 12.05
CA GLU A 162 6.43 -17.81 13.46
C GLU A 162 7.49 -18.88 13.76
N ALA A 163 7.59 -19.92 12.93
CA ALA A 163 8.62 -20.95 13.07
C ALA A 163 10.04 -20.38 12.94
N MET A 164 10.26 -19.42 12.02
CA MET A 164 11.54 -18.71 11.89
C MET A 164 11.88 -17.91 13.15
N LYS A 165 10.93 -17.13 13.66
CA LYS A 165 11.08 -16.37 14.91
C LYS A 165 11.39 -17.29 16.10
N MET A 166 10.67 -18.40 16.24
CA MET A 166 10.94 -19.38 17.30
C MET A 166 12.34 -19.99 17.19
N ARG A 167 12.78 -20.33 15.97
CA ARG A 167 14.13 -20.86 15.73
C ARG A 167 15.21 -19.84 16.08
N GLN A 168 15.01 -18.57 15.72
CA GLN A 168 15.96 -17.50 16.03
C GLN A 168 16.04 -17.24 17.53
N THR A 169 14.91 -17.16 18.23
CA THR A 169 14.86 -17.01 19.70
C THR A 169 15.55 -18.17 20.40
N TYR A 170 15.31 -19.41 19.95
CA TYR A 170 15.95 -20.59 20.53
C TYR A 170 17.49 -20.59 20.32
N ALA A 171 17.94 -20.23 19.11
CA ALA A 171 19.37 -20.11 18.81
C ALA A 171 20.07 -19.03 19.66
N SER A 172 19.45 -17.85 19.80
CA SER A 172 19.97 -16.76 20.63
C SER A 172 20.05 -17.13 22.12
N ASN A 173 19.07 -17.88 22.62
CA ASN A 173 19.05 -18.36 23.99
C ASN A 173 20.18 -19.39 24.25
N ILE A 174 20.42 -20.32 23.34
CA ILE A 174 21.53 -21.31 23.49
C ILE A 174 22.90 -20.62 23.44
N SER A 175 23.09 -19.65 22.54
CA SER A 175 24.36 -18.92 22.41
C SER A 175 24.68 -18.11 23.68
N SER A 176 23.65 -17.60 24.37
CA SER A 176 23.81 -16.89 25.64
C SER A 176 24.21 -17.82 26.80
N VAL A 177 23.77 -19.08 26.79
CA VAL A 177 24.10 -20.07 27.84
C VAL A 177 25.55 -20.56 27.73
N HIS A 178 26.15 -20.58 26.52
CA HIS A 178 27.54 -20.98 26.32
C HIS A 178 28.59 -19.90 26.64
N SER A 179 28.19 -18.72 27.11
CA SER A 179 29.10 -17.62 27.49
C SER A 179 29.38 -17.53 29.00
N LEU A 180 29.05 -18.55 29.79
CA LEU A 180 29.41 -18.58 31.22
C LEU A 180 30.85 -19.11 31.41
N PRO A 181 31.67 -18.48 32.27
CA PRO A 181 33.02 -18.95 32.55
C PRO A 181 32.97 -20.30 33.27
N ASN A 182 33.75 -21.21 32.74
CA ASN A 182 33.95 -22.58 33.18
C ASN A 182 34.21 -22.65 34.71
N ASN A 183 33.20 -23.07 35.49
CA ASN A 183 33.37 -23.42 36.90
C ASN A 183 32.78 -24.81 37.18
N HIS A 184 33.66 -25.79 37.01
CA HIS A 184 33.87 -26.98 37.84
C HIS A 184 32.85 -27.35 38.96
N PHE A 185 32.47 -28.64 38.95
CA PHE A 185 31.85 -29.48 40.00
C PHE A 185 30.32 -29.26 40.23
N ASN A 186 29.45 -30.27 40.41
CA ASN A 186 29.63 -31.70 40.66
C ASN A 186 28.38 -32.51 40.25
N ALA A 187 28.57 -33.80 39.99
CA ALA A 187 27.53 -34.76 39.67
C ALA A 187 26.59 -35.07 40.84
N ALA A 188 25.29 -35.16 40.58
CA ALA A 188 24.38 -36.06 41.29
C ALA A 188 23.16 -36.35 40.41
N SER A 189 23.03 -37.62 40.03
CA SER A 189 21.89 -38.20 39.33
C SER A 189 20.65 -38.21 40.24
N THR A 190 19.52 -37.71 39.74
CA THR A 190 18.20 -38.19 40.20
C THR A 190 17.23 -38.17 39.03
N SER A 191 16.84 -39.36 38.62
CA SER A 191 15.78 -39.68 37.68
C SER A 191 14.40 -39.35 38.26
N HIS A 192 13.63 -38.46 37.63
CA HIS A 192 12.17 -38.46 37.75
C HIS A 192 11.53 -37.91 36.47
N SER A 193 10.84 -38.78 35.72
CA SER A 193 9.92 -38.40 34.65
C SER A 193 8.68 -37.72 35.23
N PRO A 194 8.17 -36.65 34.61
CA PRO A 194 6.81 -36.19 34.83
C PRO A 194 5.81 -36.91 33.90
N PRO A 195 4.54 -37.11 34.35
CA PRO A 195 3.48 -37.73 33.56
C PRO A 195 2.90 -36.77 32.50
N PRO A 196 2.15 -37.29 31.50
CA PRO A 196 1.61 -36.47 30.41
C PRO A 196 0.41 -35.63 30.89
N PRO A 197 0.22 -34.40 30.36
CA PRO A 197 -1.01 -33.66 30.56
C PRO A 197 -2.09 -34.08 29.55
N ASP A 198 -3.32 -34.09 30.08
CA ASP A 198 -4.57 -34.46 29.43
C ASP A 198 -4.92 -33.59 28.21
N LEU A 199 -5.64 -34.21 27.27
CA LEU A 199 -6.29 -33.59 26.13
C LEU A 199 -7.46 -32.73 26.63
N ASP A 200 -7.38 -31.41 26.46
CA ASP A 200 -8.51 -30.50 26.62
C ASP A 200 -8.89 -29.95 25.23
N GLU A 201 -10.07 -30.35 24.78
CA GLU A 201 -10.73 -29.83 23.57
C GLU A 201 -11.32 -28.45 23.90
N GLY A 202 -10.60 -27.40 23.54
CA GLY A 202 -11.05 -26.01 23.64
C GLY A 202 -11.43 -25.45 22.25
N GLU A 203 -12.72 -25.19 22.10
CA GLU A 203 -13.42 -24.68 20.92
C GLU A 203 -12.92 -23.31 20.40
N ASP A 204 -13.19 -23.09 19.12
CA ASP A 204 -12.94 -21.89 18.32
C ASP A 204 -13.26 -20.57 19.04
N SER A 205 -12.25 -19.69 19.14
CA SER A 205 -12.46 -18.26 19.36
C SER A 205 -11.60 -17.47 18.39
N ALA A 206 -12.24 -17.11 17.26
CA ALA A 206 -11.73 -16.14 16.32
C ALA A 206 -11.65 -14.77 17.00
N SER A 207 -10.45 -14.40 17.47
CA SER A 207 -10.15 -13.02 17.82
C SER A 207 -9.49 -12.33 16.63
N GLU A 208 -10.15 -11.30 16.12
CA GLU A 208 -9.52 -10.26 15.31
C GLU A 208 -8.41 -9.62 16.14
N TYR A 209 -7.16 -9.83 15.73
CA TYR A 209 -6.03 -9.14 16.32
C TYR A 209 -5.39 -8.21 15.30
N SER A 210 -5.25 -6.96 15.73
CA SER A 210 -4.63 -5.85 15.02
C SER A 210 -3.22 -6.20 14.55
N VAL A 211 -2.93 -5.79 13.32
CA VAL A 211 -1.61 -5.84 12.71
C VAL A 211 -0.73 -4.81 13.42
N GLU A 212 0.15 -5.27 14.29
CA GLU A 212 1.28 -4.46 14.75
C GLU A 212 2.40 -4.53 13.70
N ASP A 213 2.82 -3.33 13.31
CA ASP A 213 3.87 -2.97 12.38
C ASP A 213 5.24 -3.42 12.93
N TRP A 214 6.03 -4.10 12.12
CA TRP A 214 7.41 -4.48 12.47
C TRP A 214 8.36 -3.98 11.39
N GLU A 215 8.93 -2.80 11.63
CA GLU A 215 10.27 -2.50 11.18
C GLU A 215 11.24 -3.24 12.12
N ASP A 216 12.07 -4.14 11.60
CA ASP A 216 13.38 -4.32 12.22
C ASP A 216 14.46 -4.72 11.21
N SER A 217 15.60 -4.06 11.44
CA SER A 217 16.84 -4.16 10.72
C SER A 217 17.63 -5.38 11.20
N ASN A 218 18.26 -6.10 10.27
CA ASN A 218 19.71 -6.41 10.27
C ASN A 218 20.03 -7.68 9.46
N GLY A 219 20.86 -7.50 8.43
CA GLY A 219 22.16 -8.18 8.41
C GLY A 219 22.24 -9.58 7.79
N ALA A 220 22.30 -9.61 6.46
CA ALA A 220 23.17 -10.46 5.61
C ALA A 220 23.07 -11.99 5.72
N ALA A 221 22.46 -12.61 4.70
CA ALA A 221 23.04 -13.74 3.98
C ALA A 221 22.37 -13.97 2.61
N ASN A 222 23.18 -13.94 1.54
CA ASN A 222 22.91 -14.32 0.14
C ASN A 222 21.80 -13.57 -0.62
N THR A 223 22.20 -12.38 -1.06
CA THR A 223 21.53 -11.43 -1.95
C THR A 223 21.19 -12.01 -3.34
N LEU A 224 19.93 -12.41 -3.53
CA LEU A 224 19.14 -11.69 -4.54
C LEU A 224 18.90 -10.31 -3.94
N ASP A 225 19.21 -9.25 -4.68
CA ASP A 225 19.13 -7.88 -4.14
C ASP A 225 17.78 -7.67 -3.44
N ASP A 226 17.79 -7.17 -2.20
CA ASP A 226 16.59 -6.88 -1.40
C ASP A 226 15.58 -5.99 -2.17
N HIS A 227 16.11 -5.23 -3.14
CA HIS A 227 15.36 -4.45 -4.12
C HIS A 227 14.43 -5.29 -5.02
N ASP A 228 14.79 -6.53 -5.36
CA ASP A 228 14.04 -7.47 -6.19
C ASP A 228 12.96 -8.22 -5.38
N LEU A 229 12.86 -8.02 -4.07
CA LEU A 229 11.75 -8.56 -3.26
C LEU A 229 10.88 -7.46 -2.64
N SER A 230 11.28 -6.19 -2.78
CA SER A 230 10.51 -5.03 -2.31
C SER A 230 9.04 -5.02 -2.78
N TYR A 231 8.78 -5.54 -3.98
CA TYR A 231 7.44 -5.62 -4.54
C TYR A 231 6.54 -6.70 -3.92
N LEU A 232 7.12 -7.70 -3.24
CA LEU A 232 6.35 -8.68 -2.44
C LEU A 232 5.89 -8.07 -1.12
N PHE A 233 6.58 -7.02 -0.65
CA PHE A 233 6.34 -6.35 0.63
C PHE A 233 6.34 -4.82 0.44
N PRO A 234 5.43 -4.27 -0.38
CA PRO A 234 5.39 -2.83 -0.58
C PRO A 234 5.09 -2.14 0.75
N ALA A 235 5.81 -1.05 1.03
CA ALA A 235 5.56 -0.24 2.21
C ALA A 235 4.11 0.26 2.22
N GLN A 236 3.45 0.23 3.38
CA GLN A 236 2.10 0.76 3.50
C GLN A 236 2.09 2.25 3.22
N ARG A 237 1.30 2.67 2.23
CA ARG A 237 1.14 4.09 1.89
C ARG A 237 0.03 4.71 2.73
N PRO A 238 0.19 5.95 3.20
CA PRO A 238 -0.93 6.68 3.77
C PRO A 238 -2.01 6.84 2.68
N ARG A 239 -3.28 6.68 3.07
CA ARG A 239 -4.45 6.68 2.16
C ARG A 239 -4.58 7.90 1.23
N GLY A 240 -3.84 8.99 1.48
CA GLY A 240 -3.81 10.18 0.62
C GLY A 240 -2.85 10.09 -0.57
N ASP A 241 -1.93 9.13 -0.59
CA ASP A 241 -0.82 9.03 -1.56
C ASP A 241 -0.92 7.75 -2.43
N LEU A 242 -2.11 7.18 -2.54
CA LEU A 242 -2.36 6.03 -3.40
C LEU A 242 -2.20 6.42 -4.88
N THR A 243 -1.59 5.53 -5.67
CA THR A 243 -1.38 5.75 -7.09
C THR A 243 -2.70 5.67 -7.84
N VAL A 244 -2.97 6.66 -8.70
CA VAL A 244 -4.13 6.67 -9.59
C VAL A 244 -3.84 5.81 -10.80
N VAL A 245 -4.78 4.93 -11.13
CA VAL A 245 -4.66 3.98 -12.24
C VAL A 245 -5.89 4.01 -13.13
N ARG A 246 -5.70 3.57 -14.37
CA ARG A 246 -6.76 3.38 -15.36
C ARG A 246 -6.93 1.90 -15.63
N PHE A 247 -8.19 1.49 -15.75
CA PHE A 247 -8.57 0.13 -16.03
C PHE A 247 -9.26 -0.01 -17.38
N THR A 248 -9.10 -1.18 -17.99
CA THR A 248 -9.93 -1.66 -19.08
C THR A 248 -10.03 -3.18 -19.02
N HIS A 249 -11.16 -3.76 -19.44
CA HIS A 249 -11.34 -5.22 -19.51
C HIS A 249 -10.84 -5.84 -20.82
N ASP A 250 -10.35 -5.02 -21.76
CA ASP A 250 -9.73 -5.48 -22.99
C ASP A 250 -8.32 -6.06 -22.74
N LEU A 251 -8.28 -7.35 -22.43
CA LEU A 251 -7.04 -8.10 -22.23
C LEU A 251 -6.19 -8.23 -23.51
N SER A 252 -6.75 -7.96 -24.70
CA SER A 252 -5.98 -8.01 -25.96
C SER A 252 -4.97 -6.88 -26.09
N MET A 253 -5.03 -5.88 -25.20
CA MET A 253 -4.07 -4.78 -25.12
C MET A 253 -2.68 -5.18 -24.62
N VAL A 254 -2.51 -6.43 -24.18
CA VAL A 254 -1.28 -6.94 -23.57
C VAL A 254 -0.87 -8.23 -24.28
N ASP A 255 0.28 -8.23 -24.95
CA ASP A 255 0.78 -9.43 -25.63
C ASP A 255 1.47 -10.39 -24.64
N ALA A 256 2.19 -9.83 -23.64
CA ALA A 256 2.92 -10.57 -22.62
C ALA A 256 2.74 -9.93 -21.24
N LEU A 257 2.75 -10.76 -20.19
CA LEU A 257 2.53 -10.30 -18.82
C LEU A 257 3.78 -9.56 -18.29
N ASN A 258 3.63 -8.27 -18.01
CA ASN A 258 4.70 -7.49 -17.37
C ASN A 258 4.89 -7.90 -15.91
N SER A 259 6.14 -7.85 -15.44
CA SER A 259 6.47 -8.20 -14.06
C SER A 259 5.89 -7.17 -13.09
N PRO A 260 5.28 -7.58 -11.95
CA PRO A 260 4.81 -6.64 -10.94
C PRO A 260 5.92 -5.72 -10.41
N SER A 261 7.16 -6.19 -10.37
CA SER A 261 8.32 -5.38 -9.96
C SER A 261 8.42 -4.06 -10.73
N GLU A 262 8.07 -4.08 -12.02
CA GLU A 262 8.11 -2.89 -12.87
C GLU A 262 7.03 -1.88 -12.48
N PHE A 263 5.86 -2.35 -12.03
CA PHE A 263 4.80 -1.48 -11.52
C PHE A 263 5.28 -0.75 -10.28
N PHE A 264 5.89 -1.47 -9.33
CA PHE A 264 6.38 -0.85 -8.11
C PHE A 264 7.56 0.09 -8.36
N ALA A 265 8.39 -0.18 -9.38
CA ALA A 265 9.43 0.75 -9.82
C ALA A 265 8.85 2.04 -10.44
N GLU A 266 7.76 1.96 -11.21
CA GLU A 266 7.03 3.15 -11.70
C GLU A 266 6.42 3.94 -10.54
N VAL A 267 5.84 3.25 -9.58
CA VAL A 267 5.25 3.82 -8.36
C VAL A 267 6.31 4.52 -7.49
N GLU A 268 7.52 3.97 -7.39
CA GLU A 268 8.67 4.61 -6.75
C GLU A 268 9.15 5.84 -7.55
N ALA A 269 9.14 5.76 -8.89
CA ALA A 269 9.48 6.90 -9.74
C ALA A 269 8.52 8.08 -9.53
N LEU A 270 7.23 7.82 -9.35
CA LEU A 270 6.24 8.85 -9.00
C LEU A 270 6.52 9.47 -7.63
N ASP A 271 6.86 8.67 -6.62
CA ASP A 271 7.21 9.19 -5.30
C ASP A 271 8.42 10.11 -5.35
N ARG A 272 9.46 9.74 -6.13
CA ARG A 272 10.63 10.60 -6.33
C ARG A 272 10.27 11.95 -6.95
N ILE A 273 9.33 11.97 -7.89
CA ILE A 273 8.83 13.22 -8.47
C ILE A 273 8.06 14.04 -7.42
N ALA A 274 7.20 13.38 -6.63
CA ALA A 274 6.42 14.01 -5.58
C ALA A 274 7.30 14.64 -4.50
N ASP A 275 8.34 13.93 -4.06
CA ASP A 275 9.28 14.39 -3.05
C ASP A 275 10.13 15.56 -3.56
N ALA A 276 10.57 15.50 -4.82
CA ALA A 276 11.25 16.63 -5.45
C ALA A 276 10.36 17.89 -5.51
N SER A 277 9.06 17.72 -5.79
CA SER A 277 8.09 18.83 -5.78
C SER A 277 7.92 19.43 -4.38
N ARG A 278 7.71 18.57 -3.37
CA ARG A 278 7.57 18.98 -1.97
C ARG A 278 8.83 19.71 -1.48
N ALA A 279 10.02 19.25 -1.89
CA ALA A 279 11.29 19.89 -1.56
C ALA A 279 11.40 21.31 -2.18
N ARG A 280 11.01 21.49 -3.45
CA ARG A 280 10.97 22.81 -4.10
C ARG A 280 10.05 23.78 -3.36
N ARG A 281 8.83 23.35 -3.05
CA ARG A 281 7.83 24.17 -2.31
C ARG A 281 8.34 24.61 -0.93
N ARG A 282 9.03 23.72 -0.21
CA ARG A 282 9.68 24.06 1.07
C ARG A 282 10.76 25.12 0.87
N ALA A 283 11.65 24.94 -0.10
CA ALA A 283 12.72 25.90 -0.40
C ALA A 283 12.20 27.28 -0.80
N ASP A 284 11.11 27.34 -1.59
CA ASP A 284 10.50 28.61 -1.99
C ASP A 284 9.82 29.33 -0.81
N THR A 285 9.18 28.56 0.08
CA THR A 285 8.61 29.11 1.33
C THR A 285 9.71 29.66 2.24
N GLU A 286 10.82 28.94 2.40
CA GLU A 286 11.96 29.40 3.20
C GLU A 286 12.61 30.66 2.62
N ARG A 287 12.76 30.74 1.28
CA ARG A 287 13.26 31.95 0.60
C ARG A 287 12.33 33.14 0.79
N SER A 288 11.03 32.94 0.63
CA SER A 288 10.02 33.99 0.87
C SER A 288 10.08 34.49 2.31
N ASN A 289 10.17 33.59 3.28
CA ASN A 289 10.27 33.96 4.69
C ASN A 289 11.57 34.71 4.98
N ALA A 290 12.71 34.27 4.42
CA ALA A 290 13.99 34.93 4.61
C ALA A 290 14.02 36.36 4.02
N GLN A 291 13.41 36.57 2.85
CA GLN A 291 13.25 37.90 2.26
C GLN A 291 12.41 38.84 3.14
N GLU A 292 11.33 38.34 3.74
CA GLU A 292 10.51 39.12 4.68
C GLU A 292 11.32 39.58 5.92
N TYR A 293 12.20 38.72 6.46
CA TYR A 293 13.07 39.09 7.59
C TYR A 293 14.13 40.14 7.24
N ASP A 294 14.63 40.16 6.02
CA ASP A 294 15.61 41.16 5.58
C ASP A 294 14.93 42.52 5.26
N ASP A 295 13.72 42.51 4.71
CA ASP A 295 12.94 43.72 4.42
C ASP A 295 12.36 44.38 5.69
N GLU A 296 12.12 43.64 6.78
CA GLU A 296 11.76 44.22 8.08
C GLU A 296 12.95 44.89 8.82
N LYS A 297 14.19 44.77 8.31
CA LYS A 297 15.41 45.20 9.00
C LYS A 297 15.85 46.67 8.82
N PRO A 298 15.37 47.51 7.88
CA PRO A 298 15.81 48.90 7.81
C PRO A 298 14.75 49.89 8.33
N THR A 299 14.30 49.77 9.59
CA THR A 299 13.60 50.89 10.28
C THR A 299 13.90 51.04 11.77
N ASN A 300 14.69 50.16 12.41
CA ASN A 300 15.01 50.28 13.84
C ASN A 300 16.43 50.81 14.16
N LEU A 301 17.20 51.24 13.16
CA LEU A 301 18.55 51.80 13.38
C LEU A 301 18.62 53.34 13.28
N LEU A 302 17.48 54.03 13.20
CA LEU A 302 17.44 55.50 13.10
C LEU A 302 16.30 56.13 13.93
N ILE A 303 16.14 55.72 15.19
CA ILE A 303 15.46 56.56 16.19
C ILE A 303 16.29 56.53 17.47
N GLY A 304 17.08 57.59 17.64
CA GLY A 304 17.61 57.96 18.94
C GLY A 304 16.46 58.31 19.90
N SER A 305 16.63 57.89 21.15
CA SER A 305 16.23 58.61 22.36
C SER A 305 14.83 59.26 22.37
N SER A 306 13.83 58.56 22.92
CA SER A 306 13.06 59.00 24.11
C SER A 306 11.73 58.24 24.23
N GLU A 307 11.44 57.82 25.47
CA GLU A 307 10.14 57.42 26.01
C GLU A 307 9.47 56.13 25.50
N THR A 308 9.38 55.18 26.43
CA THR A 308 8.67 53.91 26.31
C THR A 308 7.16 54.08 26.31
N PRO A 309 6.42 53.50 25.35
CA PRO A 309 5.06 53.04 25.58
C PRO A 309 5.05 51.52 25.81
N ARG A 310 4.28 51.14 26.83
CA ARG A 310 4.00 49.79 27.33
C ARG A 310 3.66 48.85 26.17
N LYS A 311 4.51 47.84 25.92
CA LYS A 311 4.29 46.79 24.91
C LYS A 311 3.12 45.90 25.34
N GLU A 312 2.02 45.92 24.60
CA GLU A 312 1.02 44.84 24.63
C GLU A 312 1.67 43.53 24.13
N PRO A 313 1.47 42.39 24.82
CA PRO A 313 2.08 41.12 24.42
C PRO A 313 1.49 40.61 23.09
N ARG A 314 2.37 40.15 22.20
CA ARG A 314 2.12 39.61 20.84
C ARG A 314 0.94 38.62 20.75
N VAL A 315 0.61 37.94 21.86
CA VAL A 315 -0.48 36.97 21.96
C VAL A 315 -1.86 37.60 21.69
N GLU A 316 -2.11 38.83 22.15
CA GLU A 316 -3.42 39.47 21.92
C GLU A 316 -3.66 39.89 20.46
N ARG A 317 -2.59 40.24 19.73
CA ARG A 317 -2.69 40.55 18.30
C ARG A 317 -3.01 39.29 17.49
N LEU A 318 -2.41 38.16 17.87
CA LEU A 318 -2.68 36.86 17.22
C LEU A 318 -4.11 36.39 17.51
N ILE A 319 -4.59 36.52 18.75
CA ILE A 319 -5.98 36.18 19.13
C ILE A 319 -6.99 37.06 18.39
N ARG A 320 -6.73 38.37 18.24
CA ARG A 320 -7.60 39.26 17.46
C ARG A 320 -7.59 38.93 15.97
N ALA A 321 -6.45 38.54 15.40
CA ALA A 321 -6.35 38.15 13.98
C ALA A 321 -7.10 36.85 13.68
N VAL A 322 -6.99 35.84 14.54
CA VAL A 322 -7.69 34.55 14.41
C VAL A 322 -9.20 34.74 14.57
N ARG A 323 -9.66 35.54 15.55
CA ARG A 323 -11.10 35.87 15.70
C ARG A 323 -11.68 36.58 14.48
N ARG A 324 -10.94 37.50 13.86
CA ARG A 324 -11.41 38.20 12.65
C ARG A 324 -11.51 37.27 11.43
N ARG A 325 -10.59 36.32 11.28
CA ARG A 325 -10.65 35.32 10.20
C ARG A 325 -11.81 34.34 10.38
N GLY A 326 -12.06 33.87 11.61
CA GLY A 326 -13.19 32.99 11.93
C GLY A 326 -14.57 33.63 11.68
N ILE A 327 -14.74 34.91 12.04
CA ILE A 327 -16.00 35.64 11.84
C ILE A 327 -16.26 35.89 10.34
N ASN A 328 -15.23 36.17 9.55
CA ASN A 328 -15.38 36.36 8.10
C ASN A 328 -15.67 35.05 7.36
N ALA A 329 -15.13 33.92 7.84
CA ALA A 329 -15.46 32.59 7.31
C ALA A 329 -16.93 32.21 7.60
N LEU A 330 -17.41 32.46 8.83
CA LEU A 330 -18.82 32.23 9.20
C LEU A 330 -19.79 33.13 8.41
N ARG A 331 -19.44 34.39 8.15
CA ARG A 331 -20.24 35.27 7.27
C ARG A 331 -20.31 34.77 5.83
N ARG A 332 -19.23 34.18 5.29
CA ARG A 332 -19.25 33.59 3.93
C ARG A 332 -20.11 32.33 3.86
N ILE A 333 -20.11 31.50 4.90
CA ILE A 333 -20.98 30.31 4.97
C ILE A 333 -22.46 30.71 5.11
N LEU A 334 -22.77 31.73 5.92
CA LEU A 334 -24.14 32.25 6.05
C LEU A 334 -24.66 32.95 4.78
N CYS A 335 -23.81 33.47 3.91
CA CYS A 335 -24.23 34.02 2.62
C CYS A 335 -24.48 32.97 1.53
N LEU A 336 -23.94 31.74 1.69
CA LEU A 336 -24.18 30.62 0.75
C LEU A 336 -25.46 29.86 1.07
N LEU A 337 -26.02 30.04 2.26
CA LEU A 337 -27.32 29.52 2.67
C LEU A 337 -28.37 30.64 2.49
N GLY A 338 -28.75 30.91 1.25
CA GLY A 338 -29.81 31.87 0.92
C GLY A 338 -31.18 31.48 1.53
N PRO A 339 -32.09 32.46 1.76
CA PRO A 339 -33.36 32.23 2.42
C PRO A 339 -34.35 31.59 1.44
N GLY A 340 -34.75 30.36 1.73
CA GLY A 340 -35.69 29.62 0.88
C GLY A 340 -36.56 28.66 1.67
N ILE A 341 -37.22 29.13 2.74
CA ILE A 341 -38.42 28.49 3.30
C ILE A 341 -39.34 29.59 3.83
N ASN A 342 -40.33 29.97 3.02
CA ASN A 342 -41.67 30.42 3.42
C ASN A 342 -42.44 30.76 2.13
N GLU A 343 -43.11 29.74 1.58
CA GLU A 343 -44.53 29.75 1.18
C GLU A 343 -44.93 28.36 0.68
#